data_AF-A0A968MIS3-F1
#
_entry.id   AF-A0A968MIS3-F1
#
_cell.length_a   1.000
_cell.length_b   1.000
_cell.length_c   1.000
_cell.angle_alpha   90.00
_cell.angle_beta   90.00
_cell.angle_gamma   90.00
#
_symmetry.space_group_name_H-M   'P 1'
#
loop_
_entity.id
_entity.type
_entity.pdbx_description
1 polymer ?
#
loop_
_entity_poly.entity_id
_entity_poly.type
_entity_poly.pdbx_seq_one_letter_code
_entity_poly.pdbx_strand_id
1 'polypeptide(L)'
;LYTPRNDLRTLTGMGMGVSIAVAVLLVFNVALRQDIDEQTPPLKNGWELLAILLLNLLILAAIYGNLDFLYWPLAFLAFSGITSVVYIVNVVMCALIMGYTGAVTRVSQLARPALVALVPTLLLLGAMSSFRFWLEYIGIVP
;
A
#
# COMPACT_ATOMS: atom_id res chain seq x y z
N LEU A 1 -15.08 -21.37 -19.67
CA LEU A 1 -15.01 -20.63 -18.38
C LEU A 1 -13.68 -20.96 -17.72
N TYR A 2 -12.84 -19.96 -17.46
CA TYR A 2 -11.63 -20.14 -16.64
C TYR A 2 -12.10 -20.16 -15.18
N THR A 3 -11.98 -21.29 -14.49
CA THR A 3 -12.33 -21.36 -13.07
C THR A 3 -11.36 -20.45 -12.30
N PRO A 4 -11.84 -19.43 -11.56
CA PRO A 4 -10.97 -18.52 -10.85
C PRO A 4 -10.22 -19.30 -9.77
N ARG A 5 -8.92 -19.53 -10.00
CA ARG A 5 -8.01 -20.06 -8.97
C ARG A 5 -7.74 -18.98 -7.95
N ASN A 6 -8.57 -18.96 -6.90
CA ASN A 6 -8.48 -17.97 -5.83
C ASN A 6 -7.11 -18.04 -5.12
N ASP A 7 -6.50 -19.22 -5.04
CA ASP A 7 -5.21 -19.46 -4.38
C ASP A 7 -4.06 -18.72 -5.08
N LEU A 8 -4.03 -18.75 -6.41
CA LEU A 8 -3.02 -18.02 -7.19
C LEU A 8 -3.23 -16.51 -7.06
N ARG A 9 -4.48 -16.05 -7.02
CA ARG A 9 -4.83 -14.63 -6.87
C ARG A 9 -4.39 -14.08 -5.51
N THR A 10 -4.65 -14.81 -4.43
CA THR A 10 -4.26 -14.38 -3.08
C THR A 10 -2.75 -14.39 -2.92
N LEU A 11 -2.06 -15.43 -3.40
CA LEU A 11 -0.60 -15.54 -3.30
C LEU A 11 0.12 -14.43 -4.10
N THR A 12 -0.27 -14.22 -5.35
CA THR A 12 0.34 -13.17 -6.20
C THR A 12 -0.02 -11.77 -5.71
N GLY A 13 -1.24 -11.56 -5.18
CA GLY A 13 -1.65 -10.31 -4.56
C GLY A 13 -0.82 -9.96 -3.32
N MET A 14 -0.56 -10.93 -2.44
CA MET A 14 0.32 -10.72 -1.28
C MET A 14 1.75 -10.38 -1.71
N GLY A 15 2.29 -11.12 -2.67
CA GLY A 15 3.63 -10.84 -3.22
C GLY A 15 3.74 -9.42 -3.79
N MET A 16 2.76 -9.00 -4.60
CA MET A 16 2.69 -7.65 -5.14
C MET A 16 2.58 -6.59 -4.04
N GLY A 17 1.77 -6.84 -3.01
CA GLY A 17 1.63 -5.95 -1.86
C GLY A 17 2.97 -5.72 -1.14
N VAL A 18 3.73 -6.79 -0.90
CA VAL A 18 5.08 -6.70 -0.30
C VAL A 18 6.02 -5.90 -1.20
N SER A 19 6.03 -6.17 -2.52
CA SER A 19 6.87 -5.43 -3.46
C SER A 19 6.54 -3.93 -3.48
N ILE A 20 5.25 -3.57 -3.50
CA ILE A 20 4.82 -2.17 -3.46
C ILE A 20 5.21 -1.52 -2.15
N ALA A 21 5.03 -2.19 -1.01
CA ALA A 21 5.41 -1.63 0.29
C ALA A 21 6.91 -1.29 0.35
N VAL A 22 7.78 -2.20 -0.13
CA VAL A 22 9.23 -1.97 -0.19
C VAL A 22 9.57 -0.85 -1.16
N ALA A 23 8.96 -0.83 -2.34
CA ALA A 23 9.19 0.21 -3.34
C ALA A 23 8.77 1.60 -2.85
N VAL A 24 7.59 1.71 -2.23
CA VAL A 24 7.09 2.96 -1.64
C VAL A 24 8.00 3.43 -0.51
N LEU A 25 8.46 2.52 0.36
CA LEU A 25 9.38 2.87 1.44
C LEU A 25 10.73 3.39 0.90
N LEU A 26 11.26 2.76 -0.14
CA LEU A 26 12.48 3.21 -0.81
C LEU A 26 12.28 4.60 -1.42
N VAL A 27 11.22 4.76 -2.22
CA VAL A 27 10.90 6.03 -2.88
C VAL A 27 10.69 7.12 -1.84
N PHE A 28 9.98 6.85 -0.75
CA PHE A 28 9.76 7.80 0.33
C PHE A 28 11.08 8.22 1.00
N ASN A 29 11.94 7.27 1.33
CA ASN A 29 13.24 7.57 1.95
C ASN A 29 14.14 8.37 1.01
N VAL A 30 14.23 8.00 -0.27
CA VAL A 30 15.09 8.70 -1.24
C VAL A 30 14.55 10.09 -1.61
N ALA A 31 13.23 10.21 -1.79
CA ALA A 31 12.63 11.45 -2.26
C ALA A 31 12.53 12.51 -1.15
N LEU A 32 12.17 12.11 0.08
CA LEU A 32 11.82 13.06 1.14
C LEU A 32 12.92 13.23 2.18
N ARG A 33 13.64 12.17 2.55
CA ARG A 33 14.59 12.23 3.66
C ARG A 33 15.82 13.06 3.27
N GLN A 34 16.12 14.09 4.05
CA GLN A 34 17.31 14.92 3.83
C GLN A 34 18.63 14.22 4.22
N ASP A 35 18.56 13.38 5.26
CA ASP A 35 19.71 12.64 5.79
C ASP A 35 19.65 11.19 5.31
N ILE A 36 19.99 11.02 4.03
CA ILE A 36 20.09 9.70 3.41
C ILE A 36 21.43 9.11 3.84
N ASP A 37 21.39 8.24 4.84
CA ASP A 37 22.48 7.30 5.05
C ASP A 37 22.43 6.25 3.94
N GLU A 38 23.23 6.46 2.87
CA GLU A 38 23.32 5.58 1.70
C GLU A 38 23.70 4.13 2.08
N GLN A 39 24.19 3.91 3.30
CA GLN A 39 24.62 2.60 3.79
C GLN A 39 23.51 1.82 4.51
N THR A 40 22.33 2.41 4.74
CA THR A 40 21.21 1.69 5.37
C THR A 40 20.25 1.18 4.29
N PRO A 41 20.40 -0.07 3.81
CA PRO A 41 19.45 -0.63 2.87
C PRO A 41 18.04 -0.73 3.49
N PRO A 42 16.97 -0.54 2.71
CA PRO A 42 15.60 -0.60 3.20
C PRO A 42 15.22 -1.98 3.75
N LEU A 43 15.90 -3.04 3.30
CA LEU A 43 15.93 -4.35 3.94
C LEU A 43 17.38 -4.68 4.30
N LYS A 44 17.65 -4.92 5.58
CA LYS A 44 19.01 -5.19 6.07
C LYS A 44 19.46 -6.61 5.74
N ASN A 45 18.52 -7.56 5.72
CA ASN A 45 18.81 -8.98 5.54
C ASN A 45 17.71 -9.66 4.73
N GLY A 46 18.05 -10.69 3.95
CA GLY A 46 17.07 -11.57 3.28
C GLY A 46 16.12 -12.27 4.27
N TRP A 47 16.50 -12.35 5.55
CA TRP A 47 15.62 -12.78 6.64
C TRP A 47 14.43 -11.84 6.83
N GLU A 48 14.58 -10.53 6.71
CA GLU A 48 13.43 -9.61 6.87
C GLU A 48 12.38 -9.88 5.80
N LEU A 49 12.81 -10.14 4.56
CA LEU A 49 11.92 -10.52 3.47
C LEU A 49 11.25 -11.88 3.73
N LEU A 50 12.01 -12.85 4.22
CA LEU A 50 11.49 -14.18 4.54
C LEU A 50 10.48 -14.13 5.70
N ALA A 51 10.74 -13.31 6.72
CA ALA A 51 9.83 -13.07 7.85
C ALA A 51 8.53 -12.40 7.40
N ILE A 52 8.60 -11.38 6.53
CA ILE A 52 7.42 -10.75 5.93
C ILE A 52 6.61 -11.76 5.11
N LEU A 53 7.29 -12.60 4.33
CA LEU A 53 6.64 -13.62 3.51
C LEU A 53 5.98 -14.70 4.38
N LEU A 54 6.65 -15.17 5.44
CA LEU A 54 6.09 -16.11 6.41
C LEU A 54 4.88 -15.53 7.14
N LEU A 55 4.93 -14.25 7.53
CA LEU A 55 3.79 -13.58 8.16
C LEU A 55 2.58 -13.56 7.22
N ASN A 56 2.78 -13.20 5.95
CA ASN A 56 1.71 -13.24 4.94
C ASN A 56 1.15 -14.66 4.77
N LEU A 57 2.02 -15.68 4.77
CA LEU A 57 1.60 -17.08 4.64
C LEU A 57 0.84 -17.57 5.88
N LEU A 58 1.21 -17.11 7.08
CA LEU A 58 0.48 -17.40 8.32
C LEU A 58 -0.90 -16.75 8.31
N ILE A 59 -1.01 -15.50 7.85
CA ILE A 59 -2.30 -14.82 7.66
C ILE A 59 -3.16 -15.60 6.64
N LEU A 60 -2.56 -16.05 5.52
CA LEU A 60 -3.26 -16.88 4.54
C LEU A 60 -3.78 -18.18 5.18
N ALA A 61 -2.93 -18.89 5.93
CA ALA A 61 -3.32 -20.11 6.63
C ALA A 61 -4.47 -19.86 7.63
N ALA A 62 -4.47 -18.72 8.31
CA ALA A 62 -5.54 -18.33 9.23
C ALA A 62 -6.87 -18.03 8.51
N ILE A 63 -6.81 -17.43 7.30
CA ILE A 63 -7.99 -17.20 6.46
C ILE A 63 -8.59 -18.53 5.98
N TYR A 64 -7.76 -19.47 5.50
CA TYR A 64 -8.22 -20.80 5.10
C TYR A 64 -8.67 -21.65 6.31
N GLY A 65 -8.11 -21.38 7.49
CA GLY A 65 -8.50 -21.99 8.76
C GLY A 65 -9.84 -21.50 9.33
N ASN A 66 -10.52 -20.56 8.66
CA ASN A 66 -11.84 -20.03 9.04
C ASN A 66 -11.89 -19.51 10.49
N LEU A 67 -10.82 -18.83 10.92
CA LEU A 67 -10.77 -18.23 12.25
C LEU A 67 -11.65 -16.97 12.29
N ASP A 68 -12.90 -17.14 12.73
CA ASP A 68 -13.92 -16.09 12.74
C ASP A 68 -13.45 -14.77 13.39
N PHE A 69 -12.67 -14.88 14.46
CA PHE A 69 -12.13 -13.72 15.18
C PHE A 69 -11.17 -12.86 14.33
N LEU A 70 -10.48 -13.45 13.35
CA LEU A 70 -9.46 -12.77 12.56
C LEU A 70 -10.05 -11.96 11.39
N TYR A 71 -11.31 -12.20 11.00
CA TYR A 71 -11.94 -11.46 9.89
C TYR A 71 -12.06 -9.97 10.17
N TRP A 72 -12.46 -9.59 11.38
CA TRP A 72 -12.64 -8.19 11.76
C TRP A 72 -11.32 -7.37 11.69
N PRO A 73 -10.23 -7.77 12.36
CA PRO A 73 -8.98 -7.02 12.28
C PRO A 73 -8.36 -7.08 10.87
N LEU A 74 -8.54 -8.18 10.14
CA LEU A 74 -8.01 -8.31 8.79
C LEU A 74 -8.74 -7.39 7.80
N ALA A 75 -10.06 -7.24 7.92
CA ALA A 75 -10.83 -6.30 7.11
C ALA A 75 -10.38 -4.85 7.33
N PHE A 76 -10.16 -4.46 8.59
CA PHE A 76 -9.63 -3.14 8.93
C PHE A 76 -8.22 -2.93 8.38
N LEU A 77 -7.34 -3.93 8.49
CA LEU A 77 -5.99 -3.89 7.92
C LEU A 77 -6.00 -3.78 6.40
N ALA A 78 -6.87 -4.53 5.72
CA ALA A 78 -6.97 -4.46 4.26
C ALA A 78 -7.45 -3.09 3.79
N PHE A 79 -8.51 -2.56 4.41
CA PHE A 79 -9.05 -1.25 4.08
C PHE A 79 -8.04 -0.12 4.35
N SER A 80 -7.46 -0.11 5.56
CA SER A 80 -6.47 0.89 5.95
C SER A 80 -5.19 0.76 5.14
N GLY A 81 -4.73 -0.46 4.84
CA GLY A 81 -3.54 -0.71 4.04
C GLY A 81 -3.66 -0.16 2.63
N ILE A 82 -4.73 -0.51 1.91
CA ILE A 82 -4.96 -0.02 0.54
C ILE A 82 -5.06 1.50 0.53
N THR A 83 -5.84 2.08 1.45
CA THR A 83 -6.03 3.53 1.54
C THR A 83 -4.71 4.24 1.87
N SER A 84 -3.92 3.69 2.79
CA SER A 84 -2.65 4.27 3.22
C SER A 84 -1.61 4.22 2.11
N VAL A 85 -1.53 3.14 1.32
CA VAL A 85 -0.58 3.04 0.21
C VAL A 85 -0.88 4.10 -0.85
N VAL A 86 -2.14 4.25 -1.27
CA VAL A 86 -2.55 5.29 -2.22
C VAL A 86 -2.27 6.68 -1.66
N TYR A 87 -2.56 6.90 -0.38
CA TYR A 87 -2.29 8.17 0.29
C TYR A 87 -0.80 8.50 0.29
N ILE A 88 0.08 7.57 0.72
CA ILE A 88 1.53 7.80 0.78
C ILE A 88 2.09 8.11 -0.62
N VAL A 89 1.65 7.40 -1.66
CA VAL A 89 2.06 7.69 -3.03
C VAL A 89 1.68 9.12 -3.43
N ASN A 90 0.45 9.56 -3.13
CA ASN A 90 0.03 10.94 -3.38
C ASN A 90 0.81 11.96 -2.55
N VAL A 91 1.14 11.64 -1.29
CA VAL A 91 1.98 12.50 -0.44
C VAL A 91 3.35 12.70 -1.06
N VAL A 92 3.99 11.62 -1.51
CA VAL A 92 5.30 11.70 -2.16
C VAL A 92 5.20 12.51 -3.45
N MET A 93 4.19 12.24 -4.29
CA MET A 93 3.98 12.98 -5.53
C MET A 93 3.78 14.48 -5.28
N CYS A 94 2.90 14.85 -4.33
CA CYS A 94 2.67 16.25 -3.96
C CYS A 94 3.93 16.89 -3.36
N ALA A 95 4.67 16.19 -2.50
CA ALA A 95 5.91 16.68 -1.92
C ALA A 95 6.97 16.95 -3.00
N LEU A 96 7.10 16.06 -3.98
CA LEU A 96 8.00 16.24 -5.12
C LEU A 96 7.58 17.43 -6.00
N ILE A 97 6.29 17.57 -6.31
CA ILE A 97 5.76 18.70 -7.09
C ILE A 97 5.99 20.04 -6.37
N MET A 98 5.87 20.06 -5.04
CA MET A 98 6.14 21.23 -4.21
C MET A 98 7.64 21.48 -3.97
N GLY A 99 8.54 20.63 -4.50
CA GLY A 99 9.99 20.79 -4.40
C GLY A 99 10.60 20.40 -3.05
N TYR A 100 9.93 19.56 -2.24
CA TYR A 100 10.44 19.07 -0.94
C TYR A 100 11.53 17.99 -1.06
N THR A 101 12.24 17.92 -2.18
CA THR A 101 13.27 16.90 -2.44
C THR A 101 14.42 17.04 -1.45
N GLY A 102 14.64 16.02 -0.62
CA GLY A 102 15.74 15.98 0.35
C GLY A 102 15.72 17.12 1.39
N ALA A 103 14.54 17.67 1.72
CA ALA A 103 14.40 18.81 2.64
C ALA A 103 13.67 18.46 3.95
N VAL A 104 13.21 17.21 4.11
CA VAL A 104 12.44 16.81 5.28
C VAL A 104 13.37 16.30 6.37
N THR A 105 13.50 17.10 7.43
CA THR A 105 14.18 16.70 8.68
C THR A 105 13.20 16.29 9.77
N ARG A 106 11.93 16.69 9.67
CA ARG A 106 10.93 16.46 10.71
C ARG A 106 9.59 16.05 10.09
N VAL A 107 8.96 15.01 10.63
CA VAL A 107 7.66 14.47 10.17
C VAL A 107 6.56 15.54 10.15
N SER A 108 6.66 16.57 11.00
CA SER A 108 5.73 17.70 11.01
C SER A 108 5.79 18.58 9.75
N GLN A 109 6.91 18.60 9.03
CA GLN A 109 7.04 19.33 7.76
C GLN A 109 6.25 18.66 6.64
N LEU A 110 5.92 17.37 6.78
CA LEU A 110 5.02 16.67 5.87
C LEU A 110 3.55 17.06 6.04
N ALA A 111 3.15 17.77 7.10
CA ALA A 111 1.74 18.07 7.33
C ALA A 111 1.09 18.87 6.19
N ARG A 112 1.83 19.79 5.56
CA ARG A 112 1.34 20.57 4.41
C ARG A 112 1.17 19.73 3.14
N PRO A 113 2.19 18.99 2.65
CA PRO A 113 2.00 18.12 1.49
C PRO A 113 1.00 16.99 1.78
N ALA A 114 0.91 16.51 3.02
CA ALA A 114 -0.09 15.54 3.46
C ALA A 114 -1.53 16.06 3.30
N LEU A 115 -1.81 17.29 3.76
CA LEU A 115 -3.12 17.91 3.60
C LEU A 115 -3.48 18.11 2.12
N VAL A 116 -2.52 18.54 1.29
CA VAL A 116 -2.78 18.70 -0.15
C VAL A 116 -2.97 17.37 -0.85
N ALA A 117 -2.24 16.32 -0.44
CA ALA A 117 -2.37 14.98 -0.98
C ALA A 117 -3.69 14.28 -0.61
N LEU A 118 -4.43 14.75 0.40
CA LEU A 118 -5.77 14.25 0.69
C LEU A 118 -6.73 14.47 -0.48
N VAL A 119 -6.66 15.63 -1.14
CA VAL A 119 -7.55 15.97 -2.27
C VAL A 119 -7.42 14.98 -3.43
N PRO A 120 -6.22 14.75 -4.02
CA PRO A 120 -6.07 13.77 -5.09
C PRO A 120 -6.31 12.34 -4.61
N THR A 121 -6.03 12.01 -3.35
CA THR A 121 -6.32 10.66 -2.79
C THR A 121 -7.81 10.40 -2.75
N LEU A 122 -8.61 11.33 -2.22
CA LEU A 122 -10.07 11.21 -2.20
C LEU A 122 -10.66 11.19 -3.60
N LEU A 123 -10.11 12.00 -4.52
CA LEU A 123 -10.54 12.03 -5.91
C LEU A 123 -10.27 10.67 -6.59
N LEU A 124 -9.08 10.10 -6.42
CA LEU A 124 -8.73 8.78 -6.98
C LEU A 124 -9.61 7.66 -6.41
N LEU A 125 -9.81 7.62 -5.09
CA LEU A 125 -10.67 6.62 -4.46
C LEU A 125 -12.14 6.78 -4.90
N GLY A 126 -12.63 8.01 -4.98
CA GLY A 126 -13.98 8.32 -5.48
C GLY A 126 -14.15 7.97 -6.95
N ALA A 127 -13.14 8.24 -7.78
CA ALA A 127 -13.14 7.89 -9.20
C ALA A 127 -13.12 6.37 -9.40
N MET A 128 -12.28 5.65 -8.66
CA MET A 128 -12.23 4.17 -8.66
C MET A 128 -13.59 3.58 -8.24
N SER A 129 -14.20 4.12 -7.18
CA SER A 129 -15.52 3.66 -6.73
C SER A 129 -16.60 3.95 -7.77
N SER A 130 -16.60 5.14 -8.37
CA SER A 130 -17.58 5.53 -9.39
C SER A 130 -17.43 4.67 -10.65
N PHE A 131 -16.18 4.40 -11.06
CA PHE A 131 -15.88 3.55 -12.19
C PHE A 131 -16.33 2.11 -11.95
N ARG A 132 -16.13 1.59 -10.73
CA ARG A 132 -16.66 0.29 -10.33
C ARG A 132 -18.18 0.23 -10.44
N PHE A 133 -18.90 1.20 -9.88
CA PHE A 133 -20.37 1.24 -9.98
C PHE A 133 -20.86 1.34 -11.43
N TRP A 134 -20.15 2.08 -12.27
CA TRP A 134 -20.45 2.16 -13.69
C TRP A 134 -20.25 0.81 -14.42
N LEU A 135 -19.20 0.06 -14.06
CA LEU A 135 -18.97 -1.29 -14.58
C LEU A 135 -20.01 -2.31 -14.11
N GLU A 136 -20.44 -2.22 -12.84
CA GLU A 136 -21.54 -3.02 -12.28
C GLU A 136 -22.87 -2.71 -13.00
N TYR A 137 -23.14 -1.43 -13.28
CA TYR A 137 -24.31 -1.00 -14.04
C TYR A 137 -24.35 -1.56 -15.48
N ILE A 138 -23.20 -1.71 -16.13
CA ILE A 138 -23.09 -2.26 -17.50
C ILE A 138 -23.10 -3.80 -17.51
N GLY A 139 -23.02 -4.46 -16.33
CA GLY A 139 -23.10 -5.92 -16.21
C GLY A 139 -21.82 -6.65 -16.61
N ILE A 140 -20.67 -5.97 -16.65
CA ILE A 140 -19.35 -6.56 -16.95
C ILE A 140 -18.70 -7.14 -15.69
N VAL A 141 -19.05 -6.62 -14.51
CA VAL A 141 -18.56 -7.07 -13.20
C VAL A 141 -19.78 -7.32 -12.30
N PRO A 142 -19.88 -8.48 -11.61
CA PRO A 142 -20.95 -8.73 -10.64
C PRO A 142 -20.80 -7.90 -9.37
#